data_AF-A0A952SDS2-F1
#
_entry.id   AF-A0A952SDS2-F1
#
_cell.length_a   1.000
_cell.length_b   1.000
_cell.length_c   1.000
_cell.angle_alpha   90.00
_cell.angle_beta   90.00
_cell.angle_gamma   90.00
#
_symmetry.space_group_name_H-M   'P 1'
#
loop_
_entity.id
_entity.type
_entity.pdbx_description
1 polymer ?
#
loop_
_entity_poly.entity_id
_entity_poly.type
_entity_poly.pdbx_seq_one_letter_code
_entity_poly.pdbx_strand_id
1 'polypeptide(L)'
;GDGSGGGFGDGSGGGYGDGSGGGYGDGSGGGFGDGSSSRQRASVGLFTYPILMAADILLYQTDLVPVGQDQKQHLELSRDLAERFNRDFGETFKIPEPFIPKAGASIKSLQDPEKKMSKSDENAAGSIFLLDDADTITKKIKRAVTDSGTSIEFDESRPAINNLLTIYQLVTDKTADECVAHFEGKMYGQFKSELAESVVEFLRPFQERVKQYDDATLREILDRGAEKARSVASETLANVYERTGIK
;
A
#
# COMPACT_ATOMS: atom_id res chain seq x y z
N GLY A 1 -52.84 -28.81 34.40
CA GLY A 1 -52.17 -27.80 35.22
C GLY A 1 -51.70 -26.74 34.26
N ASP A 2 -52.25 -25.53 34.27
CA ASP A 2 -52.05 -24.52 35.33
C ASP A 2 -50.55 -24.36 35.66
N GLY A 3 -49.93 -23.20 35.55
CA GLY A 3 -50.43 -21.86 35.24
C GLY A 3 -49.30 -20.85 35.45
N SER A 4 -49.58 -19.58 35.08
CA SER A 4 -49.14 -18.32 35.73
C SER A 4 -47.64 -18.10 35.98
N GLY A 5 -47.02 -16.96 35.65
CA GLY A 5 -47.46 -15.57 35.76
C GLY A 5 -46.25 -14.76 36.30
N GLY A 6 -46.09 -13.51 35.86
CA GLY A 6 -44.85 -12.74 35.99
C GLY A 6 -44.54 -12.13 37.37
N GLY A 7 -43.52 -11.27 37.40
CA GLY A 7 -43.21 -10.43 38.56
C GLY A 7 -41.93 -9.61 38.39
N PHE A 8 -42.08 -8.28 38.45
CA PHE A 8 -41.05 -7.24 38.50
C PHE A 8 -40.60 -6.94 39.94
N GLY A 9 -39.47 -6.23 40.10
CA GLY A 9 -39.04 -5.48 41.30
C GLY A 9 -37.90 -6.17 42.06
N ASP A 10 -36.94 -5.51 42.70
CA ASP A 10 -36.62 -4.10 43.00
C ASP A 10 -35.15 -4.07 43.51
N GLY A 11 -34.56 -2.88 43.66
CA GLY A 11 -33.19 -2.55 44.05
C GLY A 11 -32.68 -3.24 45.32
N SER A 12 -31.38 -3.20 45.57
CA SER A 12 -30.70 -2.04 46.18
C SER A 12 -29.21 -2.42 46.30
N GLY A 13 -28.27 -1.52 46.00
CA GLY A 13 -27.77 -0.59 47.01
C GLY A 13 -26.46 -1.12 47.61
N GLY A 14 -25.32 -0.57 47.20
CA GLY A 14 -24.01 -0.98 47.72
C GLY A 14 -22.87 -0.20 47.08
N GLY A 15 -22.91 1.13 47.20
CA GLY A 15 -21.79 1.99 46.86
C GLY A 15 -20.68 1.84 47.90
N TYR A 16 -19.44 1.71 47.42
CA TYR A 16 -18.26 2.13 48.16
C TYR A 16 -17.54 3.13 47.27
N GLY A 17 -17.65 4.39 47.66
CA GLY A 17 -16.79 5.45 47.19
C GLY A 17 -15.62 5.65 48.16
N ASP A 18 -14.68 6.42 47.64
CA ASP A 18 -13.56 7.10 48.28
C ASP A 18 -12.21 6.37 48.33
N GLY A 19 -11.21 7.14 47.94
CA GLY A 19 -9.83 6.74 47.70
C GLY A 19 -9.12 7.72 46.77
N SER A 20 -9.35 9.02 47.00
CA SER A 20 -8.65 10.14 46.38
C SER A 20 -7.14 10.08 46.64
N GLY A 21 -6.32 10.42 45.64
CA GLY A 21 -4.89 10.66 45.86
C GLY A 21 -4.00 10.67 44.61
N GLY A 22 -3.61 11.87 44.18
CA GLY A 22 -2.30 12.09 43.57
C GLY A 22 -2.29 12.35 42.07
N GLY A 23 -2.57 13.59 41.67
CA GLY A 23 -2.05 14.12 40.42
C GLY A 23 -0.56 14.41 40.55
N TYR A 24 0.22 13.96 39.56
CA TYR A 24 1.45 14.60 39.12
C TYR A 24 1.37 14.69 37.60
N GLY A 25 1.45 15.92 37.09
CA GLY A 25 1.46 16.20 35.67
C GLY A 25 2.87 16.32 35.10
N ASP A 26 2.87 16.30 33.77
CA ASP A 26 3.85 16.79 32.80
C ASP A 26 4.96 15.82 32.32
N GLY A 27 5.09 15.78 31.00
CA GLY A 27 5.96 14.90 30.22
C GLY A 27 5.37 14.55 28.86
N SER A 28 5.13 15.57 28.02
CA SER A 28 4.66 15.47 26.64
C SER A 28 5.67 14.78 25.70
N GLY A 29 5.18 13.93 24.78
CA GLY A 29 5.90 13.61 23.53
C GLY A 29 5.66 12.23 22.91
N GLY A 30 4.93 12.20 21.77
CA GLY A 30 5.11 11.20 20.71
C GLY A 30 4.06 10.09 20.63
N GLY A 31 2.92 10.39 20.00
CA GLY A 31 1.75 9.52 19.89
C GLY A 31 1.94 8.24 19.07
N PHE A 32 1.56 7.12 19.68
CA PHE A 32 0.87 6.03 18.99
C PHE A 32 -0.63 6.24 19.20
N GLY A 33 -1.32 6.74 18.18
CA GLY A 33 -2.79 6.85 18.13
C GLY A 33 -3.16 7.26 16.71
N ASP A 34 -4.20 6.75 16.06
CA ASP A 34 -5.25 5.80 16.40
C ASP A 34 -5.72 5.24 15.04
N GLY A 35 -6.06 3.96 14.99
CA GLY A 35 -6.50 3.31 13.77
C GLY A 35 -6.63 1.79 13.92
N SER A 36 -7.31 1.30 14.95
CA SER A 36 -8.14 0.09 14.86
C SER A 36 -8.71 -0.31 16.22
N SER A 37 -10.04 -0.25 16.30
CA SER A 37 -10.82 -0.99 17.28
C SER A 37 -10.77 -2.50 16.97
N SER A 38 -9.63 -3.14 17.17
CA SER A 38 -9.54 -4.53 17.64
C SER A 38 -8.12 -4.74 18.16
N ARG A 39 -7.98 -4.90 19.48
CA ARG A 39 -6.72 -5.24 20.12
C ARG A 39 -6.41 -6.73 19.84
N GLN A 40 -6.27 -7.08 18.57
CA GLN A 40 -5.74 -8.38 18.16
C GLN A 40 -4.26 -8.40 18.53
N ARG A 41 -3.82 -9.49 19.16
CA ARG A 41 -2.44 -9.69 19.61
C ARG A 41 -1.47 -9.40 18.46
N ALA A 42 -0.83 -8.23 18.48
CA ALA A 42 0.21 -7.89 17.52
C ALA A 42 1.31 -8.94 17.62
N SER A 43 1.64 -9.59 16.51
CA SER A 43 2.69 -10.60 16.49
C SER A 43 4.05 -9.92 16.65
N VAL A 44 5.02 -10.61 17.28
CA VAL A 44 6.42 -10.13 17.37
C VAL A 44 6.98 -9.84 15.98
N GLY A 45 6.56 -10.60 14.97
CA GLY A 45 6.96 -10.39 13.57
C GLY A 45 6.56 -9.04 13.00
N LEU A 46 5.42 -8.47 13.42
CA LEU A 46 5.02 -7.12 12.99
C LEU A 46 5.97 -6.05 13.56
N PHE A 47 6.50 -6.28 14.75
CA PHE A 47 7.45 -5.38 15.41
C PHE A 47 8.87 -5.51 14.86
N THR A 48 9.29 -6.71 14.47
CA THR A 48 10.65 -6.97 13.98
C THR A 48 10.82 -6.84 12.46
N TYR A 49 9.72 -6.70 11.70
CA TYR A 49 9.76 -6.56 10.25
C TYR A 49 10.75 -5.49 9.74
N PRO A 50 10.85 -4.29 10.35
CA PRO A 50 11.80 -3.28 9.89
C PRO A 50 13.27 -3.74 9.95
N ILE A 51 13.61 -4.67 10.86
CA ILE A 51 14.96 -5.25 10.94
C ILE A 51 15.21 -6.19 9.76
N LEU A 52 14.19 -6.97 9.38
CA LEU A 52 14.28 -7.85 8.21
C LEU A 52 14.41 -7.03 6.92
N MET A 53 13.64 -5.94 6.78
CA MET A 53 13.78 -5.01 5.66
C MET A 53 15.19 -4.40 5.58
N ALA A 54 15.77 -4.01 6.72
CA ALA A 54 17.16 -3.52 6.75
C ALA A 54 18.13 -4.59 6.24
N ALA A 55 17.98 -5.86 6.66
CA ALA A 55 18.79 -6.95 6.14
C ALA A 55 18.61 -7.14 4.61
N ASP A 56 17.36 -7.10 4.13
CA ASP A 56 17.04 -7.22 2.70
C ASP A 56 17.71 -6.12 1.86
N ILE A 57 17.85 -4.91 2.39
CA ILE A 57 18.52 -3.79 1.71
C ILE A 57 20.06 -3.94 1.79
N LEU A 58 20.59 -4.18 2.99
CA LEU A 58 22.02 -4.09 3.27
C LEU A 58 22.81 -5.29 2.73
N LEU A 59 22.20 -6.48 2.63
CA LEU A 59 22.86 -7.69 2.10
C LEU A 59 23.43 -7.51 0.69
N TYR A 60 22.83 -6.63 -0.12
CA TYR A 60 23.22 -6.41 -1.51
C TYR A 60 24.08 -5.17 -1.73
N GLN A 61 24.58 -4.54 -0.66
CA GLN A 61 25.39 -3.31 -0.76
C GLN A 61 24.67 -2.21 -1.56
N THR A 62 23.38 -2.05 -1.28
CA THR A 62 22.45 -1.22 -2.04
C THR A 62 22.79 0.26 -1.92
N ASP A 63 22.97 0.94 -3.05
CA ASP A 63 23.20 2.39 -3.11
C ASP A 63 21.89 3.18 -3.02
N LEU A 64 20.85 2.74 -3.75
CA LEU A 64 19.58 3.45 -3.89
C LEU A 64 18.40 2.52 -3.66
N VAL A 65 17.41 2.97 -2.87
CA VAL A 65 16.19 2.21 -2.61
C VAL A 65 14.98 2.98 -3.16
N PRO A 66 14.27 2.46 -4.17
CA PRO A 66 13.04 3.06 -4.66
C PRO A 66 11.93 2.91 -3.61
N VAL A 67 11.55 4.00 -2.96
CA VAL A 67 10.52 3.98 -1.90
C VAL A 67 9.49 5.08 -2.08
N GLY A 68 8.24 4.75 -1.75
CA GLY A 68 7.19 5.76 -1.57
C GLY A 68 7.37 6.52 -0.25
N GLN A 69 6.68 7.66 -0.11
CA GLN A 69 6.75 8.51 1.09
C GLN A 69 6.44 7.73 2.38
N ASP A 70 5.50 6.78 2.32
CA ASP A 70 5.07 5.94 3.44
C ASP A 70 6.17 4.98 3.96
N GLN A 71 7.22 4.71 3.16
CA GLN A 71 8.30 3.77 3.51
C GLN A 71 9.61 4.48 3.91
N LYS A 72 9.62 5.82 3.92
CA LYS A 72 10.82 6.61 4.24
C LYS A 72 11.37 6.29 5.63
N GLN A 73 10.50 6.14 6.63
CA GLN A 73 10.92 5.87 8.01
C GLN A 73 11.63 4.51 8.16
N HIS A 74 11.22 3.47 7.43
CA HIS A 74 11.92 2.18 7.46
C HIS A 74 13.30 2.25 6.79
N LEU A 75 13.44 3.07 5.74
CA LEU A 75 14.74 3.31 5.11
C LEU A 75 15.69 4.06 6.06
N GLU A 76 15.21 5.07 6.79
CA GLU A 76 16.03 5.76 7.80
C GLU A 76 16.52 4.78 8.88
N LEU A 77 15.65 3.89 9.38
CA LEU A 77 16.09 2.85 10.32
C LEU A 77 17.17 1.94 9.71
N SER A 78 17.04 1.58 8.44
CA SER A 78 18.04 0.75 7.75
C SER A 78 19.40 1.45 7.67
N ARG A 79 19.40 2.77 7.44
CA ARG A 79 20.60 3.62 7.44
C ARG A 79 21.23 3.69 8.83
N ASP A 80 20.42 3.98 9.86
CA ASP A 80 20.89 4.05 11.26
C ASP A 80 21.55 2.74 11.71
N LEU A 81 20.96 1.59 11.33
CA LEU A 81 21.50 0.27 11.62
C LEU A 81 22.82 0.02 10.88
N ALA A 82 22.92 0.43 9.61
CA ALA A 82 24.14 0.30 8.82
C ALA A 82 25.28 1.16 9.39
N GLU A 83 25.01 2.43 9.70
CA GLU A 83 25.98 3.36 10.29
C GLU A 83 26.45 2.86 11.66
N ARG A 84 25.52 2.38 12.49
CA ARG A 84 25.84 1.77 13.78
C ARG A 84 26.75 0.56 13.63
N PHE A 85 26.42 -0.36 12.72
CA PHE A 85 27.25 -1.54 12.49
C PHE A 85 28.66 -1.14 12.04
N ASN A 86 28.76 -0.21 11.08
CA ASN A 86 30.05 0.25 10.57
C ASN A 86 30.91 0.91 11.64
N ARG A 87 30.30 1.65 12.57
CA ARG A 87 31.01 2.25 13.70
C ARG A 87 31.49 1.21 14.71
N ASP A 88 30.62 0.26 15.05
CA ASP A 88 30.87 -0.69 16.14
C ASP A 88 31.77 -1.86 15.70
N PHE A 89 31.70 -2.27 14.43
CA PHE A 89 32.40 -3.46 13.89
C PHE A 89 33.31 -3.18 12.69
N GLY A 90 33.37 -1.94 12.22
CA GLY A 90 34.16 -1.53 11.05
C GLY A 90 33.35 -1.47 9.76
N GLU A 91 33.82 -0.67 8.80
CA GLU A 91 33.13 -0.40 7.53
C GLU A 91 32.81 -1.70 6.77
N THR A 92 31.51 -1.99 6.62
CA THR A 92 30.97 -3.25 6.08
C THR A 92 29.77 -3.03 5.15
N PHE A 93 28.88 -2.10 5.49
CA PHE A 93 27.70 -1.79 4.69
C PHE A 93 27.83 -0.43 4.00
N LYS A 94 27.39 -0.34 2.75
CA LYS A 94 27.02 0.96 2.17
C LYS A 94 25.78 1.52 2.86
N ILE A 95 25.72 2.85 2.97
CA ILE A 95 24.55 3.54 3.52
C ILE A 95 23.58 3.86 2.37
N PRO A 96 22.42 3.18 2.29
CA PRO A 96 21.50 3.35 1.16
C PRO A 96 20.84 4.73 1.18
N GLU A 97 20.60 5.32 0.02
CA GLU A 97 19.87 6.58 -0.13
C GLU A 97 18.46 6.36 -0.71
N PRO A 98 17.48 7.20 -0.32
CA PRO A 98 16.15 7.16 -0.93
C PRO A 98 16.23 7.56 -2.40
N PHE A 99 15.72 6.71 -3.27
CA PHE A 99 15.35 7.10 -4.63
C PHE A 99 13.85 7.31 -4.66
N ILE A 100 13.43 8.57 -4.79
CA ILE A 100 12.02 8.93 -4.99
C ILE A 100 11.86 9.12 -6.49
N PRO A 101 11.25 8.15 -7.22
CA PRO A 101 10.90 8.38 -8.62
C PRO A 101 10.03 9.63 -8.70
N LYS A 102 10.12 10.40 -9.79
CA LYS A 102 9.15 11.48 -10.05
C LYS A 102 7.75 10.88 -9.85
N ALA A 103 7.02 11.39 -8.86
CA ALA A 103 5.78 10.76 -8.42
C ALA A 103 4.84 10.64 -9.63
N GLY A 104 4.47 9.40 -9.98
CA GLY A 104 3.36 9.17 -10.89
C GLY A 104 2.07 9.71 -10.28
N ALA A 105 1.04 9.92 -11.11
CA ALA A 105 -0.24 10.40 -10.59
C ALA A 105 -0.78 9.46 -9.51
N SER A 106 -1.20 10.02 -8.38
CA SER A 106 -1.77 9.25 -7.26
C SER A 106 -3.19 8.81 -7.62
N ILE A 107 -3.33 7.58 -8.10
CA ILE A 107 -4.63 7.02 -8.50
C ILE A 107 -5.51 6.78 -7.26
N LYS A 108 -6.73 7.32 -7.30
CA LYS A 108 -7.73 7.23 -6.23
C LYS A 108 -8.64 6.02 -6.43
N SER A 109 -9.31 5.60 -5.36
CA SER A 109 -10.29 4.53 -5.42
C SER A 109 -11.44 4.91 -6.34
N LEU A 110 -11.91 3.94 -7.14
CA LEU A 110 -13.07 4.12 -8.01
C LEU A 110 -14.38 4.29 -7.21
N GLN A 111 -14.39 3.91 -5.94
CA GLN A 111 -15.58 3.94 -5.09
C GLN A 111 -15.52 5.06 -4.03
N ASP A 112 -14.32 5.55 -3.73
CA ASP A 112 -14.08 6.63 -2.76
C ASP A 112 -12.94 7.54 -3.28
N PRO A 113 -13.27 8.61 -4.04
CA PRO A 113 -12.28 9.47 -4.68
C PRO A 113 -11.31 10.18 -3.73
N GLU A 114 -11.63 10.26 -2.43
CA GLU A 114 -10.75 10.86 -1.43
C GLU A 114 -9.60 9.90 -1.05
N LYS A 115 -9.87 8.60 -1.10
CA LYS A 115 -8.91 7.55 -0.73
C LYS A 115 -8.03 7.15 -1.90
N LYS A 116 -6.76 6.86 -1.60
CA LYS A 116 -5.84 6.23 -2.55
C LYS A 116 -6.35 4.83 -2.90
N MET A 117 -6.20 4.41 -4.15
CA MET A 117 -6.51 3.04 -4.56
C MET A 117 -5.64 2.06 -3.76
N SER A 118 -6.27 1.06 -3.13
CA SER A 118 -5.60 0.05 -2.32
C SER A 118 -5.92 -1.36 -2.80
N LYS A 119 -4.90 -2.23 -2.82
CA LYS A 119 -5.06 -3.66 -3.11
C LYS A 119 -5.79 -4.43 -2.00
N SER A 120 -5.80 -3.88 -0.79
CA SER A 120 -6.37 -4.50 0.41
C SER A 120 -7.61 -3.77 0.90
N ASP A 121 -8.21 -2.92 0.07
CA ASP A 121 -9.52 -2.34 0.35
C ASP A 121 -10.55 -3.47 0.46
N GLU A 122 -11.44 -3.40 1.44
CA GLU A 122 -12.55 -4.35 1.60
C GLU A 122 -13.46 -4.33 0.36
N ASN A 123 -13.59 -3.16 -0.28
CA ASN A 123 -14.32 -3.02 -1.51
C ASN A 123 -13.40 -3.21 -2.74
N ALA A 124 -13.35 -4.43 -3.24
CA ALA A 124 -12.59 -4.77 -4.45
C ALA A 124 -13.02 -3.99 -5.71
N ALA A 125 -14.20 -3.34 -5.72
CA ALA A 125 -14.60 -2.46 -6.83
C ALA A 125 -13.88 -1.10 -6.82
N GLY A 126 -13.19 -0.75 -5.72
CA GLY A 126 -12.38 0.46 -5.59
C GLY A 126 -11.07 0.40 -6.37
N SER A 127 -10.62 -0.78 -6.79
CA SER A 127 -9.34 -1.00 -7.46
C SER A 127 -9.47 -1.85 -8.71
N ILE A 128 -8.60 -1.62 -9.70
CA ILE A 128 -8.45 -2.47 -10.88
C ILE A 128 -7.18 -3.29 -10.70
N PHE A 129 -7.29 -4.61 -10.69
CA PHE A 129 -6.14 -5.50 -10.63
C PHE A 129 -5.60 -5.76 -12.04
N LEU A 130 -4.28 -5.93 -12.16
CA LEU A 130 -3.62 -6.15 -13.46
C LEU A 130 -4.12 -7.42 -14.19
N LEU A 131 -4.67 -8.37 -13.44
CA LEU A 131 -5.21 -9.64 -13.96
C LEU A 131 -6.74 -9.70 -13.94
N ASP A 132 -7.43 -8.58 -13.65
CA ASP A 132 -8.88 -8.53 -13.83
C ASP A 132 -9.21 -8.80 -15.30
N ASP A 133 -10.22 -9.64 -15.55
CA ASP A 133 -10.74 -9.85 -16.89
C ASP A 133 -11.48 -8.61 -17.43
N ALA A 134 -11.70 -8.57 -18.74
CA ALA A 134 -12.32 -7.43 -19.42
C ALA A 134 -13.71 -7.07 -18.88
N ASP A 135 -14.52 -8.07 -18.50
CA ASP A 135 -15.86 -7.84 -17.95
C ASP A 135 -15.79 -7.24 -16.55
N THR A 136 -14.85 -7.71 -15.74
CA THR A 136 -14.59 -7.21 -14.39
C THR A 136 -14.11 -5.75 -14.44
N ILE A 137 -13.12 -5.44 -15.30
CA ILE A 137 -12.63 -4.06 -15.53
C ILE A 137 -13.80 -3.16 -15.94
N THR A 138 -14.58 -3.59 -16.93
CA THR A 138 -15.72 -2.82 -17.46
C THR A 138 -16.78 -2.56 -16.38
N LYS A 139 -17.12 -3.57 -15.58
CA LYS A 139 -18.10 -3.42 -14.47
C LYS A 139 -17.60 -2.46 -13.41
N LYS A 140 -16.32 -2.53 -13.03
CA LYS A 140 -15.71 -1.64 -12.02
C LYS A 140 -15.72 -0.19 -12.48
N ILE A 141 -15.32 0.08 -13.73
CA ILE A 141 -15.29 1.45 -14.29
C ILE A 141 -16.71 2.00 -14.47
N LYS A 142 -17.67 1.19 -14.96
CA LYS A 142 -19.07 1.63 -15.07
C LYS A 142 -19.66 2.03 -13.71
N ARG A 143 -19.30 1.29 -12.65
CA ARG A 143 -19.72 1.55 -11.26
C ARG A 143 -18.88 2.61 -10.54
N ALA A 144 -17.84 3.14 -11.15
CA ALA A 144 -17.01 4.16 -10.50
C ALA A 144 -17.86 5.36 -10.10
N VAL A 145 -17.64 5.91 -8.92
CA VAL A 145 -18.32 7.12 -8.45
C VAL A 145 -17.98 8.28 -9.37
N THR A 146 -18.98 9.11 -9.67
CA THR A 146 -18.84 10.37 -10.41
C THR A 146 -19.65 11.45 -9.69
N ASP A 147 -19.45 12.70 -10.07
CA ASP A 147 -20.30 13.81 -9.61
C ASP A 147 -21.62 13.90 -10.40
N SER A 148 -22.41 14.93 -10.12
CA SER A 148 -23.68 15.25 -10.79
C SER A 148 -23.54 16.22 -11.97
N GLY A 149 -22.30 16.53 -12.38
CA GLY A 149 -22.01 17.40 -13.50
C GLY A 149 -22.21 16.72 -14.86
N THR A 150 -21.81 17.42 -15.91
CA THR A 150 -21.88 16.91 -17.30
C THR A 150 -20.60 17.13 -18.08
N SER A 151 -19.72 18.05 -17.66
CA SER A 151 -18.42 18.27 -18.30
C SER A 151 -17.41 17.22 -17.85
N ILE A 152 -16.58 16.77 -18.80
CA ILE A 152 -15.47 15.84 -18.57
C ILE A 152 -14.18 16.64 -18.76
N GLU A 153 -13.73 17.26 -17.68
CA GLU A 153 -12.56 18.13 -17.66
C GLU A 153 -11.76 17.94 -16.37
N PHE A 154 -10.50 18.34 -16.40
CA PHE A 154 -9.65 18.32 -15.21
C PHE A 154 -10.04 19.45 -14.27
N ASP A 155 -10.54 19.09 -13.09
CA ASP A 155 -10.89 20.02 -12.02
C ASP A 155 -10.58 19.36 -10.68
N GLU A 156 -9.70 19.99 -9.89
CA GLU A 156 -9.30 19.48 -8.57
C GLU A 156 -10.46 19.43 -7.57
N SER A 157 -11.49 20.27 -7.75
CA SER A 157 -12.70 20.22 -6.91
C SER A 157 -13.61 19.02 -7.24
N ARG A 158 -13.31 18.29 -8.33
CA ARG A 158 -14.07 17.15 -8.83
C ARG A 158 -13.20 15.88 -8.86
N PRO A 159 -12.82 15.35 -7.68
CA PRO A 159 -11.81 14.31 -7.54
C PRO A 159 -12.18 13.02 -8.29
N ALA A 160 -13.47 12.71 -8.41
CA ALA A 160 -13.96 11.54 -9.14
C ALA A 160 -13.63 11.59 -10.64
N ILE A 161 -14.01 12.69 -11.32
CA ILE A 161 -13.79 12.85 -12.76
C ILE A 161 -12.32 13.06 -13.06
N ASN A 162 -11.63 13.85 -12.23
CA ASN A 162 -10.20 14.08 -12.34
C ASN A 162 -9.41 12.76 -12.26
N ASN A 163 -9.75 11.86 -11.32
CA ASN A 163 -9.13 10.54 -11.22
C ASN A 163 -9.38 9.67 -12.48
N LEU A 164 -10.62 9.60 -12.98
CA LEU A 164 -10.94 8.80 -14.16
C LEU A 164 -10.26 9.34 -15.43
N LEU A 165 -10.18 10.65 -15.60
CA LEU A 165 -9.45 11.29 -16.70
C LEU A 165 -7.94 11.06 -16.59
N THR A 166 -7.40 11.12 -15.37
CA THR A 166 -5.98 10.79 -15.12
C THR A 166 -5.69 9.34 -15.51
N ILE A 167 -6.57 8.39 -15.18
CA ILE A 167 -6.40 6.98 -15.63
C ILE A 167 -6.43 6.91 -17.16
N TYR A 168 -7.40 7.57 -17.81
CA TYR A 168 -7.50 7.60 -19.27
C TYR A 168 -6.22 8.14 -19.91
N GLN A 169 -5.71 9.24 -19.39
CA GLN A 169 -4.49 9.89 -19.83
C GLN A 169 -3.30 8.92 -19.79
N LEU A 170 -3.12 8.24 -18.65
CA LEU A 170 -1.98 7.33 -18.43
C LEU A 170 -2.02 6.08 -19.30
N VAL A 171 -3.21 5.52 -19.56
CA VAL A 171 -3.33 4.30 -20.38
C VAL A 171 -3.34 4.57 -21.88
N THR A 172 -3.62 5.81 -22.29
CA THR A 172 -3.63 6.21 -23.72
C THR A 172 -2.41 7.03 -24.13
N ASP A 173 -1.59 7.47 -23.17
CA ASP A 173 -0.43 8.35 -23.38
C ASP A 173 -0.79 9.69 -24.07
N LYS A 174 -2.03 10.15 -23.90
CA LYS A 174 -2.52 11.43 -24.41
C LYS A 174 -2.20 12.56 -23.43
N THR A 175 -2.15 13.79 -23.93
CA THR A 175 -2.06 14.99 -23.09
C THR A 175 -3.41 15.31 -22.42
N ALA A 176 -3.40 16.13 -21.38
CA ALA A 176 -4.62 16.53 -20.69
C ALA A 176 -5.62 17.21 -21.65
N ASP A 177 -5.12 18.12 -22.49
CA ASP A 177 -5.92 18.86 -23.47
C ASP A 177 -6.54 17.93 -24.52
N GLU A 178 -5.79 16.95 -25.03
CA GLU A 178 -6.32 15.94 -25.96
C GLU A 178 -7.41 15.08 -25.31
N CYS A 179 -7.27 14.74 -24.03
CA CYS A 179 -8.30 13.99 -23.30
C CYS A 179 -9.59 14.82 -23.17
N VAL A 180 -9.49 16.07 -22.76
CA VAL A 180 -10.66 16.96 -22.58
C VAL A 180 -11.35 17.20 -23.91
N ALA A 181 -10.60 17.54 -24.97
CA ALA A 181 -11.14 17.75 -26.31
C ALA A 181 -11.82 16.48 -26.86
N HIS A 182 -11.25 15.30 -26.62
CA HIS A 182 -11.85 14.02 -27.06
C HIS A 182 -13.19 13.69 -26.39
N PHE A 183 -13.41 14.20 -25.17
CA PHE A 183 -14.63 13.98 -24.40
C PHE A 183 -15.60 15.18 -24.41
N GLU A 184 -15.30 16.23 -25.17
CA GLU A 184 -16.20 17.37 -25.33
C GLU A 184 -17.56 16.93 -25.86
N GLY A 185 -18.64 17.36 -25.19
CA GLY A 185 -20.02 17.01 -25.54
C GLY A 185 -20.43 15.55 -25.28
N LYS A 186 -19.52 14.70 -24.78
CA LYS A 186 -19.85 13.30 -24.41
C LYS A 186 -20.40 13.23 -22.99
N MET A 187 -21.30 12.27 -22.74
CA MET A 187 -21.86 12.00 -21.41
C MET A 187 -21.01 10.97 -20.65
N TYR A 188 -21.13 10.93 -19.33
CA TYR A 188 -20.37 9.99 -18.47
C TYR A 188 -20.52 8.52 -18.83
N GLY A 189 -21.69 8.10 -19.34
CA GLY A 189 -21.89 6.73 -19.79
C GLY A 189 -20.97 6.35 -20.96
N GLN A 190 -20.79 7.26 -21.91
CA GLN A 190 -19.87 7.07 -23.04
C GLN A 190 -18.41 7.15 -22.57
N PHE A 191 -18.08 8.15 -21.75
CA PHE A 191 -16.75 8.29 -21.16
C PHE A 191 -16.29 7.03 -20.43
N LYS A 192 -17.11 6.51 -19.51
CA LYS A 192 -16.80 5.28 -18.76
C LYS A 192 -16.67 4.05 -19.65
N SER A 193 -17.42 3.99 -20.76
CA SER A 193 -17.32 2.87 -21.69
C SER A 193 -16.00 2.93 -22.48
N GLU A 194 -15.65 4.10 -23.03
CA GLU A 194 -14.37 4.30 -23.73
C GLU A 194 -13.16 4.16 -22.80
N LEU A 195 -13.25 4.61 -21.55
CA LEU A 195 -12.22 4.39 -20.52
C LEU A 195 -12.05 2.90 -20.22
N ALA A 196 -13.15 2.15 -20.09
CA ALA A 196 -13.07 0.71 -19.86
C ALA A 196 -12.35 -0.01 -20.99
N GLU A 197 -12.72 0.28 -22.23
CA GLU A 197 -12.05 -0.27 -23.42
C GLU A 197 -10.56 0.07 -23.43
N SER A 198 -10.21 1.33 -23.15
CA SER A 198 -8.81 1.79 -23.13
C SER A 198 -7.97 1.06 -22.07
N VAL A 199 -8.53 0.85 -20.86
CA VAL A 199 -7.84 0.09 -19.80
C VAL A 199 -7.69 -1.38 -20.17
N VAL A 200 -8.71 -1.99 -20.78
CA VAL A 200 -8.65 -3.39 -21.24
C VAL A 200 -7.57 -3.57 -22.31
N GLU A 201 -7.53 -2.70 -23.33
CA GLU A 201 -6.50 -2.76 -24.38
C GLU A 201 -5.10 -2.52 -23.82
N PHE A 202 -4.95 -1.61 -22.86
CA PHE A 202 -3.68 -1.35 -22.19
C PHE A 202 -3.17 -2.59 -21.43
N LEU A 203 -4.05 -3.31 -20.72
CA LEU A 203 -3.68 -4.49 -19.93
C LEU A 203 -3.52 -5.76 -20.76
N ARG A 204 -4.19 -5.87 -21.91
CA ARG A 204 -4.16 -7.05 -22.80
C ARG A 204 -2.74 -7.59 -23.05
N PRO A 205 -1.75 -6.80 -23.54
CA PRO A 205 -0.42 -7.33 -23.82
C PRO A 205 0.31 -7.82 -22.56
N PHE A 206 0.06 -7.22 -21.40
CA PHE A 206 0.60 -7.70 -20.13
C PHE A 206 -0.01 -9.05 -19.75
N GLN A 207 -1.34 -9.17 -19.80
CA GLN A 207 -2.07 -10.39 -19.45
C GLN A 207 -1.72 -11.55 -20.40
N GLU A 208 -1.52 -11.27 -21.69
CA GLU A 208 -1.06 -12.26 -22.66
C GLU A 208 0.35 -12.78 -22.34
N ARG A 209 1.28 -11.89 -21.96
CA ARG A 209 2.63 -12.30 -21.51
C ARG A 209 2.56 -13.13 -20.24
N VAL A 210 1.74 -12.76 -19.26
CA VAL A 210 1.59 -13.54 -18.02
C VAL A 210 1.14 -14.97 -18.33
N LYS A 211 0.22 -15.16 -19.27
CA LYS A 211 -0.25 -16.49 -19.69
C LYS A 211 0.80 -17.35 -20.38
N GLN A 212 1.91 -16.78 -20.84
CA GLN A 212 3.01 -17.52 -21.46
C GLN A 212 3.93 -18.19 -20.43
N TYR A 213 3.83 -17.80 -19.16
CA TYR A 213 4.63 -18.39 -18.10
C TYR A 213 3.92 -19.60 -17.49
N ASP A 214 4.54 -20.78 -17.59
CA ASP A 214 4.13 -21.96 -16.85
C ASP A 214 4.93 -22.11 -15.54
N ASP A 215 4.47 -23.00 -14.65
CA ASP A 215 5.09 -23.22 -13.35
C ASP A 215 6.57 -23.63 -13.46
N ALA A 216 6.92 -24.39 -14.50
CA ALA A 216 8.29 -24.84 -14.73
C ALA A 216 9.22 -23.67 -15.09
N THR A 217 8.81 -22.84 -16.04
CA THR A 217 9.54 -21.65 -16.47
C THR A 217 9.66 -20.63 -15.33
N LEU A 218 8.58 -20.40 -14.59
CA LEU A 218 8.60 -19.51 -13.42
C LEU A 218 9.59 -20.01 -12.37
N ARG A 219 9.58 -21.32 -12.09
CA ARG A 219 10.50 -21.92 -11.15
C ARG A 219 11.95 -21.79 -11.59
N GLU A 220 12.25 -22.02 -12.85
CA GLU A 220 13.60 -21.83 -13.39
C GLU A 220 14.08 -20.37 -13.22
N ILE A 221 13.23 -19.39 -13.53
CA ILE A 221 13.55 -17.97 -13.36
C ILE A 221 13.82 -17.64 -11.89
N LEU A 222 12.96 -18.14 -10.98
CA LEU A 222 13.09 -17.93 -9.54
C LEU A 222 14.34 -18.61 -8.97
N ASP A 223 14.65 -19.84 -9.40
CA ASP A 223 15.83 -20.58 -8.96
C ASP A 223 17.12 -19.86 -9.38
N ARG A 224 17.18 -19.40 -10.64
CA ARG A 224 18.30 -18.57 -11.13
C ARG A 224 18.43 -17.25 -10.38
N GLY A 225 17.30 -16.60 -10.08
CA GLY A 225 17.26 -15.38 -9.28
C GLY A 225 17.78 -15.62 -7.86
N ALA A 226 17.35 -16.71 -7.23
CA ALA A 226 17.76 -17.11 -5.89
C ALA A 226 19.25 -17.48 -5.83
N GLU A 227 19.78 -18.17 -6.84
CA GLU A 227 21.21 -18.49 -6.93
C GLU A 227 22.06 -17.22 -7.02
N LYS A 228 21.69 -16.30 -7.92
CA LYS A 228 22.37 -15.00 -8.06
C LYS A 228 22.30 -14.18 -6.76
N ALA A 229 21.11 -14.10 -6.16
CA ALA A 229 20.90 -13.39 -4.92
C ALA A 229 21.74 -13.97 -3.78
N ARG A 230 21.78 -15.31 -3.66
CA ARG A 230 22.57 -16.02 -2.65
C ARG A 230 24.06 -15.79 -2.82
N SER A 231 24.58 -15.79 -4.05
CA SER A 231 25.99 -15.51 -4.31
C SER A 231 26.40 -14.17 -3.71
N VAL A 232 25.66 -13.10 -4.01
CA VAL A 232 25.95 -11.75 -3.52
C VAL A 232 25.72 -11.63 -2.01
N ALA A 233 24.58 -12.09 -1.51
CA ALA A 233 24.22 -11.98 -0.10
C ALA A 233 25.16 -12.79 0.81
N SER A 234 25.67 -13.94 0.34
CA SER A 234 26.57 -14.78 1.12
C SER A 234 27.92 -14.13 1.40
N GLU A 235 28.44 -13.32 0.46
CA GLU A 235 29.69 -12.56 0.65
C GLU A 235 29.52 -11.50 1.74
N THR A 236 28.44 -10.71 1.67
CA THR A 236 28.12 -9.71 2.71
C THR A 236 27.89 -10.38 4.06
N LEU A 237 27.16 -11.50 4.11
CA LEU A 237 26.90 -12.23 5.35
C LEU A 237 28.18 -12.79 5.97
N ALA A 238 29.09 -13.34 5.16
CA ALA A 238 30.37 -13.83 5.62
C ALA A 238 31.21 -12.70 6.27
N ASN A 239 31.23 -11.52 5.65
CA ASN A 239 31.89 -10.34 6.22
C ASN A 239 31.26 -9.95 7.56
N VAL A 240 29.93 -9.95 7.66
CA VAL A 240 29.24 -9.64 8.93
C VAL A 240 29.63 -10.63 10.03
N TYR A 241 29.68 -11.93 9.72
CA TYR A 241 30.09 -12.96 10.68
C TYR A 241 31.55 -12.79 11.12
N GLU A 242 32.47 -12.52 10.19
CA GLU A 242 33.87 -12.26 10.51
C GLU A 242 34.02 -11.04 11.43
N ARG A 243 33.35 -9.93 11.11
CA ARG A 243 33.41 -8.68 11.89
C ARG A 243 32.80 -8.81 13.29
N THR A 244 31.77 -9.64 13.44
CA THR A 244 31.08 -9.86 14.72
C THR A 244 31.66 -11.01 15.54
N GLY A 245 32.53 -11.83 14.95
CA GLY A 245 33.11 -13.01 15.57
C GLY A 245 32.14 -14.20 15.70
N ILE A 246 31.04 -14.19 14.95
CA ILE A 246 30.08 -15.29 14.87
C ILE A 246 30.64 -16.37 13.94
N LYS A 247 30.60 -17.64 14.37
CA LYS A 247 31.07 -18.80 13.60
C LYS A 247 29.90 -19.65 13.15
#